data_AF-A0ABC8UAU2-F1
#
_entry.id   AF-A0ABC8UAU2-F1
#
_cell.length_a   1.000
_cell.length_b   1.000
_cell.length_c   1.000
_cell.angle_alpha   90.00
_cell.angle_beta   90.00
_cell.angle_gamma   90.00
#
_symmetry.space_group_name_H-M   'P 1'
#
loop_
_entity.id
_entity.type
_entity.pdbx_description
1 polymer ?
#
loop_
_entity_poly.entity_id
_entity_poly.type
_entity_poly.pdbx_seq_one_letter_code
_entity_poly.pdbx_strand_id
1 'polypeptide(L)'
;MIDSWLADAVMYELWVGSDESPAQKIYYSDLPWPIGKFLYFKQIRFAKQLLGITKDNAERREAEIYKRATIAYGAMSTRLGEDSFFFENRPTSLDAEFLGHALFTLQALP
;
A
#
# COMPACT_ATOMS: atom_id res chain seq x y z
N MET A 1 2.94 -12.16 2.29
CA MET A 1 3.88 -11.05 2.00
C MET A 1 3.17 -9.94 1.25
N ILE A 2 2.40 -10.26 0.20
CA ILE A 2 1.51 -9.30 -0.47
C ILE A 2 0.48 -8.75 0.53
N ASP A 3 -0.40 -9.60 1.06
CA ASP A 3 -1.46 -9.25 2.05
C ASP A 3 -0.95 -8.82 3.44
N SER A 4 0.36 -8.63 3.60
CA SER A 4 0.95 -8.17 4.85
C SER A 4 1.93 -7.02 4.59
N TRP A 5 3.19 -7.32 4.30
CA TRP A 5 4.23 -6.29 4.19
C TRP A 5 4.03 -5.30 3.05
N LEU A 6 3.51 -5.76 1.90
CA LEU A 6 3.20 -4.86 0.79
C LEU A 6 1.88 -4.11 1.03
N ALA A 7 0.85 -4.78 1.53
CA ALA A 7 -0.41 -4.15 1.94
C ALA A 7 -0.21 -3.06 3.01
N ASP A 8 0.64 -3.31 4.02
CA ASP A 8 1.06 -2.34 5.04
C ASP A 8 1.72 -1.11 4.42
N ALA A 9 2.57 -1.30 3.39
CA ALA A 9 3.27 -0.23 2.71
C ALA A 9 2.35 0.63 1.83
N VAL A 10 1.45 0.01 1.06
CA VAL A 10 0.42 0.74 0.31
C VAL A 10 -0.56 1.46 1.25
N MET A 11 -0.94 0.84 2.37
CA MET A 11 -1.75 1.48 3.41
C MET A 11 -1.02 2.68 4.04
N TYR A 12 0.30 2.59 4.23
CA TYR A 12 1.11 3.71 4.70
C TYR A 12 1.12 4.85 3.67
N GLU A 13 1.50 4.59 2.44
CA GLU A 13 1.61 5.62 1.40
C GLU A 13 0.29 6.34 1.15
N LEU A 14 -0.77 5.57 0.90
CA LEU A 14 -2.10 6.06 0.52
C LEU A 14 -2.75 6.95 1.59
N TRP A 15 -2.46 6.72 2.88
CA TRP A 15 -3.15 7.36 4.01
C TRP A 15 -2.26 8.16 4.94
N VAL A 16 -0.93 8.07 4.82
CA VAL A 16 0.03 8.65 5.78
C VAL A 16 1.23 9.31 5.12
N GLY A 17 1.85 8.66 4.13
CA GLY A 17 3.10 9.11 3.50
C GLY A 17 2.92 10.21 2.45
N SER A 18 1.86 10.13 1.63
CA SER A 18 1.63 11.09 0.53
C SER A 18 1.07 12.44 1.03
N ASP A 19 1.79 13.54 0.78
CA ASP A 19 1.40 14.92 1.14
C ASP A 19 0.11 15.39 0.44
N GLU A 20 -0.05 15.06 -0.84
CA GLU A 20 -1.29 15.24 -1.59
C GLU A 20 -1.92 13.89 -1.92
N SER A 21 -3.24 13.83 -1.80
CA SER A 21 -3.92 12.60 -1.39
C SER A 21 -4.63 11.88 -2.55
N PRO A 22 -4.01 10.87 -3.18
CA PRO A 22 -4.72 9.96 -4.07
C PRO A 22 -5.93 9.31 -3.36
N ALA A 23 -5.84 9.05 -2.05
CA ALA A 23 -6.97 8.64 -1.24
C ALA A 23 -8.19 9.58 -1.30
N GLN A 24 -8.02 10.91 -1.26
CA GLN A 24 -9.15 11.84 -1.42
C GLN A 24 -9.72 11.78 -2.84
N LYS A 25 -8.86 11.71 -3.86
CA LYS A 25 -9.28 11.63 -5.27
C LYS A 25 -9.99 10.32 -5.60
N ILE A 26 -9.60 9.20 -5.00
CA ILE A 26 -10.12 7.86 -5.29
C ILE A 26 -11.37 7.54 -4.46
N TYR A 27 -11.42 7.92 -3.18
CA TYR A 27 -12.48 7.49 -2.25
C TYR A 27 -13.42 8.62 -1.79
N TYR A 28 -13.09 9.89 -2.03
CA TYR A 28 -13.83 11.02 -1.46
C TYR A 28 -14.15 12.16 -2.45
N SER A 29 -13.78 12.05 -3.73
CA SER A 29 -14.07 13.05 -4.78
C SER A 29 -15.57 13.35 -4.92
N ASP A 30 -16.38 12.31 -4.81
CA ASP A 30 -17.81 12.34 -5.12
C ASP A 30 -18.66 12.65 -3.88
N LEU A 31 -18.01 12.88 -2.73
CA LEU A 31 -18.68 13.11 -1.45
C LEU A 31 -18.73 14.60 -1.10
N PRO A 32 -19.88 15.12 -0.64
CA PRO A 32 -19.96 16.48 -0.14
C PRO A 32 -18.99 16.74 1.00
N TRP A 33 -18.48 17.96 1.08
CA TRP A 33 -17.77 18.52 2.23
C TRP A 33 -18.81 19.24 3.11
N PRO A 34 -19.00 18.98 4.43
CA PRO A 34 -18.38 18.09 5.43
C PRO A 34 -17.78 16.70 5.12
N ILE A 35 -18.63 15.81 4.62
CA ILE A 35 -18.61 14.35 4.84
C ILE A 35 -17.29 13.71 4.38
N GLY A 36 -16.83 13.99 3.17
CA GLY A 36 -15.57 13.44 2.65
C GLY A 36 -14.38 13.75 3.55
N LYS A 37 -14.28 15.00 4.05
CA LYS A 37 -13.20 15.45 4.93
C LYS A 37 -13.23 14.76 6.30
N PHE A 38 -14.41 14.54 6.89
CA PHE A 38 -14.53 13.81 8.15
C PHE A 38 -14.14 12.34 8.02
N LEU A 39 -14.63 11.67 6.97
CA LEU A 39 -14.32 10.27 6.72
C LEU A 39 -12.84 10.05 6.38
N TYR A 40 -12.22 10.96 5.62
CA TYR A 40 -10.79 10.95 5.34
C TYR A 40 -9.95 10.97 6.62
N PHE A 41 -10.20 11.91 7.54
CA PHE A 41 -9.47 11.95 8.82
C PHE A 41 -9.73 10.72 9.71
N LYS A 42 -10.94 10.16 9.68
CA LYS A 42 -11.25 8.89 10.36
C LYS A 42 -10.39 7.75 9.81
N GLN A 43 -10.23 7.68 8.49
CA GLN A 43 -9.45 6.64 7.82
C GLN A 43 -7.94 6.78 8.04
N ILE A 44 -7.39 8.00 8.00
CA ILE A 44 -5.98 8.27 8.40
C ILE A 44 -5.73 7.77 9.82
N ARG A 45 -6.63 8.08 10.76
CA ARG A 45 -6.49 7.65 12.16
C ARG A 45 -6.53 6.12 12.28
N PHE A 46 -7.41 5.46 11.54
CA PHE A 46 -7.48 4.00 11.51
C PHE A 46 -6.21 3.37 10.93
N ALA A 47 -5.70 3.87 9.79
CA ALA A 47 -4.45 3.41 9.18
C ALA A 47 -3.26 3.56 10.15
N LYS A 48 -3.11 4.72 10.81
CA LYS A 48 -2.06 4.94 11.81
C LYS A 48 -2.17 3.99 13.01
N GLN A 49 -3.38 3.68 13.47
CA GLN A 49 -3.59 2.70 14.54
C GLN A 49 -3.22 1.27 14.11
N LEU A 50 -3.65 0.84 12.92
CA LEU A 50 -3.35 -0.48 12.38
C LEU A 50 -1.84 -0.69 12.17
N LEU A 51 -1.15 0.33 11.65
CA LEU A 51 0.30 0.34 11.42
C LEU A 51 1.12 0.61 12.70
N GLY A 52 0.49 0.85 13.86
CA GLY A 52 1.16 1.12 15.13
C GLY A 52 1.96 2.44 15.16
N ILE A 53 1.56 3.41 14.34
CA ILE A 53 2.22 4.71 14.16
C ILE A 53 1.75 5.69 15.24
N THR A 54 2.68 6.14 16.08
CA THR A 54 2.51 7.24 17.05
C THR A 54 3.43 8.40 16.67
N LYS A 55 3.27 9.56 17.34
CA LYS A 55 4.16 10.70 17.12
C LYS A 55 5.63 10.37 17.43
N ASP A 56 5.86 9.57 18.46
CA ASP A 56 7.20 9.26 18.99
C ASP A 56 7.92 8.15 18.22
N ASN A 57 7.22 7.46 17.31
CA ASN A 57 7.78 6.32 16.58
C ASN A 57 7.64 6.41 15.05
N ALA A 58 7.09 7.50 14.51
CA ALA A 58 6.70 7.64 13.11
C ALA A 58 7.83 7.27 12.13
N GLU A 59 8.96 7.98 12.17
CA GLU A 59 10.15 7.75 11.33
C GLU A 59 10.65 6.30 11.44
N ARG A 60 10.65 5.73 12.66
CA ARG A 60 11.08 4.34 12.90
C ARG A 60 10.13 3.33 12.26
N ARG A 61 8.81 3.59 12.31
CA ARG A 61 7.79 2.70 11.73
C ARG A 61 7.77 2.82 10.21
N GLU A 62 7.88 4.02 9.68
CA GLU A 62 8.07 4.30 8.26
C GLU A 62 9.27 3.53 7.68
N ALA A 63 10.47 3.69 8.26
CA ALA A 63 11.66 2.97 7.82
C ALA A 63 11.51 1.44 7.94
N GLU A 64 10.77 0.95 8.93
CA GLU A 64 10.47 -0.48 9.09
C GLU A 64 9.50 -0.99 8.01
N ILE A 65 8.48 -0.20 7.65
CA ILE A 65 7.50 -0.50 6.59
C ILE A 65 8.19 -0.55 5.24
N TYR A 66 8.95 0.49 4.87
CA TYR A 66 9.70 0.51 3.61
C TYR A 66 10.71 -0.63 3.52
N LYS A 67 11.48 -0.90 4.59
CA LYS A 67 12.42 -2.03 4.62
C LYS A 67 11.73 -3.37 4.36
N ARG A 68 10.55 -3.61 4.95
CA ARG A 68 9.76 -4.81 4.70
C ARG A 68 9.26 -4.86 3.25
N ALA A 69 8.81 -3.73 2.70
CA ALA A 69 8.38 -3.64 1.30
C ALA A 69 9.52 -3.96 0.32
N THR A 70 10.70 -3.37 0.51
CA THR A 70 11.90 -3.66 -0.31
C THR A 70 12.26 -5.15 -0.27
N ILE A 71 12.23 -5.79 0.91
CA ILE A 71 12.50 -7.24 1.03
C ILE A 71 11.41 -8.06 0.32
N ALA A 72 10.14 -7.67 0.43
CA ALA A 72 9.04 -8.37 -0.22
C ALA A 72 9.10 -8.26 -1.75
N TYR A 73 9.31 -7.06 -2.29
CA TYR A 73 9.49 -6.86 -3.73
C TYR A 73 10.75 -7.58 -4.26
N GLY A 74 11.87 -7.50 -3.53
CA GLY A 74 13.09 -8.23 -3.90
C GLY A 74 12.88 -9.75 -3.93
N ALA A 75 12.17 -10.31 -2.96
CA ALA A 75 11.83 -11.73 -2.92
C ALA A 75 10.91 -12.15 -4.08
N MET A 76 9.92 -11.31 -4.44
CA MET A 76 9.01 -11.58 -5.57
C MET A 76 9.75 -11.46 -6.91
N SER A 77 10.54 -10.42 -7.12
CA SER A 77 11.40 -10.28 -8.30
C SER A 77 12.37 -11.48 -8.44
N THR A 78 13.00 -11.91 -7.34
CA THR A 78 13.86 -13.12 -7.35
C THR A 78 13.07 -14.40 -7.65
N ARG A 79 11.81 -14.49 -7.21
CA ARG A 79 10.95 -15.67 -7.46
C ARG A 79 10.44 -15.73 -8.90
N LEU A 80 10.16 -14.59 -9.52
CA LEU A 80 9.70 -14.46 -10.89
C LEU A 80 10.86 -14.62 -11.88
N GLY A 81 12.01 -14.00 -11.59
CA GLY A 81 13.16 -14.01 -12.49
C GLY A 81 12.80 -13.44 -13.86
N GLU A 82 13.08 -14.21 -14.92
CA GLU A 82 12.73 -13.91 -16.31
C GLU A 82 11.43 -14.62 -16.76
N ASP A 83 10.75 -15.36 -15.88
CA ASP A 83 9.50 -16.06 -16.20
C ASP A 83 8.31 -15.08 -16.24
N SER A 84 7.32 -15.37 -17.09
CA SER A 84 6.10 -14.55 -17.20
C SER A 84 5.12 -14.72 -16.04
N PHE A 85 5.28 -15.78 -15.22
CA PHE A 85 4.38 -16.14 -14.11
C PHE A 85 5.17 -16.80 -12.98
N PHE A 86 4.73 -16.63 -11.73
CA PHE A 86 5.45 -17.14 -10.56
C PHE A 86 5.56 -18.67 -10.50
N PHE A 87 4.69 -19.42 -11.18
CA PHE A 87 4.69 -20.90 -11.16
C PHE A 87 4.23 -21.50 -12.49
N GLU A 88 4.87 -22.61 -12.88
CA GLU A 88 4.40 -23.54 -13.93
C GLU A 88 4.05 -22.90 -15.29
N ASN A 89 4.61 -21.73 -15.61
CA ASN A 89 4.32 -20.92 -16.79
C ASN A 89 2.80 -20.69 -17.02
N ARG A 90 2.04 -20.49 -15.95
CA ARG A 90 0.61 -20.15 -16.00
C ARG A 90 0.24 -19.18 -14.87
N PRO A 91 -0.73 -18.26 -15.09
CA PRO A 91 -1.17 -17.36 -14.04
C PRO A 91 -1.86 -18.12 -12.91
N THR A 92 -1.51 -17.78 -11.68
CA THR A 92 -2.11 -18.26 -10.43
C THR A 92 -2.77 -17.11 -9.67
N SER A 93 -3.44 -17.40 -8.55
CA SER A 93 -3.97 -16.34 -7.67
C SER A 93 -2.88 -15.39 -7.17
N LEU A 94 -1.65 -15.88 -6.97
CA LEU A 94 -0.52 -15.04 -6.55
C LEU A 94 -0.15 -14.01 -7.63
N ASP A 95 -0.17 -14.41 -8.90
CA ASP A 95 0.08 -13.52 -10.03
C ASP A 95 -1.00 -12.44 -10.10
N ALA A 96 -2.27 -12.79 -9.87
CA ALA A 96 -3.39 -11.85 -9.85
C ALA A 96 -3.32 -10.86 -8.66
N GLU A 97 -3.01 -11.36 -7.46
CA GLU A 97 -2.81 -10.54 -6.25
C GLU A 97 -1.63 -9.58 -6.42
N PHE A 98 -0.49 -10.06 -6.92
CA PHE A 98 0.69 -9.25 -7.18
C PHE A 98 0.42 -8.21 -8.28
N LEU A 99 -0.20 -8.60 -9.39
CA LEU A 99 -0.54 -7.69 -10.49
C LEU A 99 -1.49 -6.59 -10.02
N GLY A 100 -2.53 -6.94 -9.25
CA GLY A 100 -3.44 -5.96 -8.64
C GLY A 100 -2.71 -4.99 -7.72
N HIS A 101 -1.82 -5.51 -6.87
CA HIS A 101 -0.99 -4.70 -5.98
C HIS A 101 -0.04 -3.75 -6.73
N ALA A 102 0.68 -4.28 -7.73
CA ALA A 102 1.65 -3.54 -8.51
C ALA A 102 0.98 -2.45 -9.38
N LEU A 103 -0.12 -2.78 -10.06
CA LEU A 103 -0.88 -1.81 -10.84
C LEU A 103 -1.46 -0.71 -9.96
N PHE A 104 -2.01 -1.04 -8.79
CA PHE A 104 -2.48 -0.02 -7.85
C PHE A 104 -1.32 0.89 -7.41
N THR A 105 -0.20 0.31 -6.98
CA THR A 105 0.99 1.06 -6.55
C THR A 105 1.47 2.02 -7.64
N LEU A 106 1.61 1.55 -8.89
CA LEU A 106 2.13 2.32 -10.02
C LEU A 106 1.17 3.38 -10.59
N GLN A 107 -0.13 3.29 -10.32
CA GLN A 107 -1.15 4.19 -10.88
C GLN A 107 -1.79 5.12 -9.84
N ALA A 108 -1.83 4.70 -8.57
CA ALA A 108 -2.51 5.41 -7.50
C ALA A 108 -1.57 6.10 -6.51
N LEU A 109 -0.27 5.77 -6.47
CA LEU A 109 0.71 6.42 -5.60
C LEU A 109 1.66 7.32 -6.42
N PRO A 110 2.23 8.39 -5.82
CA PRO A 110 3.09 9.35 -6.51
C PRO A 110 4.49 8.83 -6.84
#